data_AF-A0A1U9ZVU6-F1
#
_entry.id   AF-A0A1U9ZVU6-F1
#
_cell.length_a   1.000
_cell.length_b   1.000
_cell.length_c   1.000
_cell.angle_alpha   90.00
_cell.angle_beta   90.00
_cell.angle_gamma   90.00
#
_symmetry.space_group_name_H-M   'P 1'
#
loop_
_entity.id
_entity.type
_entity.pdbx_description
1 polymer ?
#
loop_
_entity_poly.entity_id
_entity_poly.type
_entity_poly.pdbx_seq_one_letter_code
_entity_poly.pdbx_strand_id
1 'polypeptide(L)'
;MIGSTGRATARGLRPRRLPAMARGLGPRRLPAVAVAVLAAGLLQAGGGPAWAAGPPSPDPGVGLEEDGAEPSGADCDAGTDAAGDSALAVTAITADRVPRHPARKYARFARDDRVSIPRQDEANTRQRYLDVEYALPAGVELTCVRVDLLDTTPRSGGTVLQTVTEAAPTADGGEGVRSVGRDRLKVRVTFDEQHPSKIRVKPAQVTRIGYRVSLIGEDQDGTVVAARKDSADFFPLWRMPAGLDRYGLRDDQTGGDDWCSSFTHGWLSSATGRALLPRVNDISGEHARNLGHQTHLTGDDIDAFHPYRFSGVDAGAAGSGGRDYARLVAATQAAMDGDADGLGQVKEWAEATRTRLGRLIDDRNVVRMYYASGSAVKGDPRFTAGWASALLRTGVYAYTDAKKETRELDLGIGEWSRIGNRVITAKDFRPDHNDHLHVTLSETRRK
;
A
#
# COMPACT_ATOMS: atom_id res chain seq x y z
N MET A 1 -32.95 13.45 -50.70
CA MET A 1 -32.64 13.60 -52.14
C MET A 1 -31.13 13.45 -52.28
N ILE A 2 -30.63 12.29 -52.73
CA ILE A 2 -30.37 11.91 -54.15
C ILE A 2 -29.37 12.89 -54.79
N GLY A 3 -28.23 12.53 -55.38
CA GLY A 3 -27.62 11.25 -55.79
C GLY A 3 -26.07 11.33 -55.73
N SER A 4 -25.31 10.23 -55.72
CA SER A 4 -24.82 9.43 -56.88
C SER A 4 -24.14 10.30 -57.96
N THR A 5 -22.92 10.05 -58.42
CA THR A 5 -22.37 8.84 -59.07
C THR A 5 -20.82 8.96 -59.12
N GLY A 6 -20.07 7.87 -59.05
CA GLY A 6 -19.50 7.29 -60.27
C GLY A 6 -18.47 6.18 -59.98
N ARG A 7 -18.59 5.09 -60.74
CA ARG A 7 -17.89 3.80 -60.65
C ARG A 7 -16.91 3.67 -61.83
N ALA A 8 -15.78 2.98 -61.64
CA ALA A 8 -15.09 2.12 -62.61
C ALA A 8 -14.15 1.19 -61.80
N THR A 9 -14.29 -0.15 -61.68
CA THR A 9 -14.10 -1.31 -62.62
C THR A 9 -12.83 -1.22 -63.46
N ALA A 10 -11.95 -2.23 -63.62
CA ALA A 10 -11.83 -3.61 -63.12
C ALA A 10 -10.48 -4.23 -63.58
N ARG A 11 -10.20 -5.46 -63.12
CA ARG A 11 -9.20 -6.48 -63.58
C ARG A 11 -7.79 -6.33 -62.98
N GLY A 12 -7.17 -7.31 -62.32
CA GLY A 12 -7.39 -8.75 -62.16
C GLY A 12 -6.20 -9.52 -62.73
N LEU A 13 -5.48 -10.33 -61.92
CA LEU A 13 -4.75 -11.54 -62.34
C LEU A 13 -4.14 -12.33 -61.15
N ARG A 14 -4.78 -13.47 -60.90
CA ARG A 14 -4.45 -14.81 -60.35
C ARG A 14 -3.21 -15.14 -59.46
N PRO A 15 -3.35 -16.17 -58.59
CA PRO A 15 -2.32 -16.67 -57.67
C PRO A 15 -1.49 -17.84 -58.26
N ARG A 16 -0.28 -18.07 -57.74
CA ARG A 16 0.53 -19.28 -58.00
C ARG A 16 0.52 -20.22 -56.79
N ARG A 17 0.24 -21.50 -57.03
CA ARG A 17 0.43 -22.64 -56.10
C ARG A 17 1.72 -23.40 -56.45
N LEU A 18 2.46 -23.76 -55.40
CA LEU A 18 3.24 -24.98 -55.04
C LEU A 18 4.02 -25.78 -56.12
N PRO A 19 5.10 -26.47 -55.68
CA PRO A 19 4.94 -27.90 -55.34
C PRO A 19 5.63 -28.35 -54.04
N ALA A 20 5.20 -29.54 -53.59
CA ALA A 20 5.64 -30.29 -52.42
C ALA A 20 6.66 -31.41 -52.77
N MET A 21 7.12 -32.12 -51.72
CA MET A 21 7.89 -33.39 -51.66
C MET A 21 9.36 -33.20 -51.24
N ALA A 22 10.00 -33.99 -50.36
CA ALA A 22 9.61 -35.17 -49.57
C ALA A 22 10.61 -35.44 -48.42
N ARG A 23 10.09 -36.03 -47.34
CA ARG A 23 10.60 -37.10 -46.44
C ARG A 23 12.11 -37.24 -46.14
N GLY A 24 12.42 -37.41 -44.85
CA GLY A 24 13.40 -38.43 -44.42
C GLY A 24 14.07 -38.24 -43.05
N LEU A 25 13.73 -39.16 -42.12
CA LEU A 25 14.62 -39.81 -41.13
C LEU A 25 15.04 -39.06 -39.83
N GLY A 26 14.44 -39.51 -38.72
CA GLY A 26 15.20 -40.20 -37.66
C GLY A 26 15.61 -39.39 -36.41
N PRO A 27 15.36 -39.89 -35.19
CA PRO A 27 15.67 -39.21 -33.95
C PRO A 27 17.13 -39.46 -33.52
N ARG A 28 17.83 -38.43 -33.05
CA ARG A 28 19.08 -38.59 -32.30
C ARG A 28 18.87 -38.32 -30.82
N ARG A 29 19.16 -39.37 -30.05
CA ARG A 29 19.24 -39.41 -28.59
C ARG A 29 20.54 -38.76 -28.09
N LEU A 30 20.48 -38.39 -26.81
CA LEU A 30 21.53 -38.31 -25.76
C LEU A 30 22.15 -36.93 -25.49
N PRO A 31 22.61 -36.66 -24.24
CA PRO A 31 22.38 -37.36 -22.97
C PRO A 31 21.82 -36.47 -21.84
N ALA A 32 21.26 -37.16 -20.84
CA ALA A 32 20.98 -36.63 -19.51
C ALA A 32 22.27 -36.16 -18.83
N VAL A 33 22.22 -35.00 -18.16
CA VAL A 33 23.19 -34.62 -17.14
C VAL A 33 22.49 -34.64 -15.80
N ALA A 34 23.18 -35.28 -14.85
CA ALA A 34 22.71 -35.75 -13.58
C ALA A 34 22.28 -34.63 -12.63
N VAL A 35 21.17 -34.91 -11.94
CA VAL A 35 20.80 -34.34 -10.65
C VAL A 35 21.73 -34.93 -9.60
N ALA A 36 22.53 -34.10 -8.93
CA ALA A 36 23.21 -34.49 -7.70
C ALA A 36 22.42 -33.95 -6.51
N VAL A 37 21.64 -34.84 -5.89
CA VAL A 37 21.16 -34.71 -4.51
C VAL A 37 22.29 -35.16 -3.61
N LEU A 38 22.77 -34.29 -2.72
CA LEU A 38 23.58 -34.68 -1.57
C LEU A 38 22.79 -34.30 -0.32
N ALA A 39 22.25 -35.33 0.32
CA ALA A 39 21.68 -35.27 1.65
C ALA A 39 22.62 -35.95 2.65
N ALA A 40 22.76 -35.29 3.80
CA ALA A 40 23.06 -35.79 5.14
C ALA A 40 24.43 -36.43 5.44
N GLY A 41 25.08 -35.84 6.44
CA GLY A 41 26.17 -36.45 7.20
C GLY A 41 26.48 -35.63 8.45
N LEU A 42 25.73 -35.89 9.53
CA LEU A 42 26.04 -35.46 10.89
C LEU A 42 27.45 -35.89 11.30
N LEU A 43 28.17 -35.03 12.04
CA LEU A 43 29.09 -35.49 13.09
C LEU A 43 29.13 -34.51 14.27
N GLN A 44 29.01 -35.12 15.44
CA GLN A 44 28.96 -34.55 16.78
C GLN A 44 30.33 -34.08 17.28
N ALA A 45 30.34 -32.99 18.04
CA ALA A 45 31.11 -32.75 19.26
C ALA A 45 30.49 -31.48 19.88
N GLY A 46 30.02 -31.37 21.12
CA GLY A 46 30.39 -32.03 22.36
C GLY A 46 30.70 -30.91 23.37
N GLY A 47 29.85 -30.74 24.40
CA GLY A 47 30.13 -29.84 25.52
C GLY A 47 28.92 -29.08 26.09
N GLY A 48 28.17 -29.72 27.00
CA GLY A 48 27.43 -29.01 28.05
C GLY A 48 28.39 -28.42 29.12
N PRO A 49 27.89 -27.73 30.17
CA PRO A 49 26.97 -28.33 31.15
C PRO A 49 25.75 -27.46 31.52
N ALA A 50 24.63 -28.11 31.87
CA ALA A 50 23.95 -28.14 33.20
C ALA A 50 23.43 -26.76 33.66
N TRP A 51 22.18 -26.60 34.08
CA TRP A 51 21.62 -27.11 35.34
C TRP A 51 20.12 -27.52 35.26
N ALA A 52 19.80 -28.50 36.10
CA ALA A 52 18.52 -29.15 36.45
C ALA A 52 17.34 -28.19 36.71
N ALA A 53 16.12 -28.43 36.19
CA ALA A 53 15.05 -29.31 36.71
C ALA A 53 14.50 -28.91 38.11
N GLY A 54 13.20 -28.55 38.16
CA GLY A 54 12.40 -28.15 39.34
C GLY A 54 12.05 -29.32 40.28
N PRO A 55 10.87 -29.42 40.94
CA PRO A 55 9.67 -28.54 41.11
C PRO A 55 9.35 -28.41 42.65
N PRO A 56 8.11 -28.35 43.21
CA PRO A 56 6.74 -28.04 42.73
C PRO A 56 5.98 -26.98 43.58
N SER A 57 4.75 -26.67 43.18
CA SER A 57 3.74 -25.86 43.90
C SER A 57 3.52 -26.26 45.36
N PRO A 58 2.96 -25.33 46.14
CA PRO A 58 1.77 -25.67 46.92
C PRO A 58 0.68 -24.60 46.88
N ASP A 59 -0.57 -25.05 46.83
CA ASP A 59 -1.74 -24.41 47.45
C ASP A 59 -2.03 -25.24 48.72
N PRO A 60 -2.56 -24.71 49.85
CA PRO A 60 -3.91 -24.16 49.87
C PRO A 60 -4.22 -23.03 50.90
N GLY A 61 -5.17 -22.16 50.56
CA GLY A 61 -6.35 -21.90 51.40
C GLY A 61 -6.39 -20.69 52.36
N VAL A 62 -7.63 -20.17 52.46
CA VAL A 62 -8.29 -19.37 53.52
C VAL A 62 -8.01 -17.85 53.62
N GLY A 63 -8.84 -17.07 52.92
CA GLY A 63 -9.82 -16.13 53.50
C GLY A 63 -9.34 -14.87 54.22
N LEU A 64 -9.58 -13.70 53.61
CA LEU A 64 -10.11 -12.52 54.29
C LEU A 64 -11.04 -11.78 53.33
N GLU A 65 -12.26 -11.53 53.82
CA GLU A 65 -13.25 -10.63 53.26
C GLU A 65 -12.69 -9.19 53.31
N GLU A 66 -12.66 -8.50 52.18
CA GLU A 66 -12.69 -7.04 52.15
C GLU A 66 -13.76 -6.63 51.13
N ASP A 67 -14.85 -6.09 51.67
CA ASP A 67 -15.89 -5.34 50.94
C ASP A 67 -15.25 -4.10 50.30
N GLY A 68 -14.70 -4.28 49.11
CA GLY A 68 -14.41 -3.20 48.18
C GLY A 68 -15.44 -3.28 47.06
N ALA A 69 -16.48 -2.44 47.12
CA ALA A 69 -17.34 -2.22 45.96
C ALA A 69 -16.46 -1.70 44.82
N GLU A 70 -16.18 -2.58 43.85
CA GLU A 70 -15.63 -2.16 42.57
C GLU A 70 -16.57 -1.08 42.00
N PRO A 71 -16.05 0.01 41.43
CA PRO A 71 -16.90 0.90 40.66
C PRO A 71 -17.52 0.04 39.56
N SER A 72 -18.86 -0.09 39.59
CA SER A 72 -19.61 -0.78 38.55
C SER A 72 -19.15 -0.21 37.21
N GLY A 73 -18.39 -0.98 36.44
CA GLY A 73 -18.14 -0.65 35.04
C GLY A 73 -19.50 -0.42 34.41
N ALA A 74 -19.72 0.79 33.88
CA ALA A 74 -20.97 1.14 33.24
C ALA A 74 -21.26 0.10 32.16
N ASP A 75 -22.31 -0.68 32.36
CA ASP A 75 -22.69 -1.76 31.44
C ASP A 75 -23.28 -1.12 30.18
N CYS A 76 -22.44 -0.91 29.16
CA CYS A 76 -22.84 -0.31 27.90
C CYS A 76 -23.74 -1.22 27.04
N ASP A 77 -24.05 -2.44 27.51
CA ASP A 77 -24.96 -3.37 26.82
C ASP A 77 -26.45 -3.10 27.12
N ALA A 78 -26.77 -2.12 27.97
CA ALA A 78 -28.15 -1.72 28.24
C ALA A 78 -28.84 -1.08 27.01
N GLY A 79 -29.67 -1.87 26.32
CA GLY A 79 -30.81 -1.34 25.53
C GLY A 79 -30.50 -0.71 24.18
N THR A 80 -29.49 -1.20 23.44
CA THR A 80 -29.12 -0.66 22.10
C THR A 80 -30.15 -0.92 20.97
N ASP A 81 -31.20 -1.71 21.25
CA ASP A 81 -32.22 -2.14 20.28
C ASP A 81 -33.51 -1.30 20.26
N ALA A 82 -33.70 -0.38 21.21
CA ALA A 82 -34.90 0.45 21.28
C ALA A 82 -34.55 1.94 21.15
N ALA A 83 -34.60 2.47 19.92
CA ALA A 83 -34.73 3.90 19.71
C ALA A 83 -36.16 4.31 20.12
N GLY A 84 -36.39 4.52 21.42
CA GLY A 84 -37.59 5.19 21.91
C GLY A 84 -37.55 6.68 21.55
N ASP A 85 -38.70 7.34 21.59
CA ASP A 85 -38.85 8.80 21.46
C ASP A 85 -38.21 9.56 22.65
N SER A 86 -36.94 9.31 22.93
CA SER A 86 -36.16 10.06 23.90
C SER A 86 -35.61 11.32 23.22
N ALA A 87 -35.55 12.42 23.96
CA ALA A 87 -34.93 13.67 23.47
C ALA A 87 -33.40 13.56 23.32
N LEU A 88 -32.77 12.46 23.76
CA LEU A 88 -31.37 12.17 23.49
C LEU A 88 -31.21 11.85 22.00
N ALA A 89 -30.30 12.54 21.33
CA ALA A 89 -30.08 12.32 19.90
C ALA A 89 -28.64 12.60 19.50
N VAL A 90 -28.08 11.77 18.62
CA VAL A 90 -26.86 12.10 17.88
C VAL A 90 -27.27 12.96 16.68
N THR A 91 -26.93 14.25 16.70
CA THR A 91 -27.38 15.20 15.67
C THR A 91 -26.44 15.19 14.47
N ALA A 92 -25.13 15.11 14.71
CA ALA A 92 -24.12 15.07 13.65
C ALA A 92 -22.92 14.20 14.03
N ILE A 93 -22.31 13.58 13.02
CA ILE A 93 -21.03 12.90 13.14
C ILE A 93 -20.14 13.43 12.02
N THR A 94 -18.98 13.96 12.38
CA THR A 94 -18.00 14.47 11.42
C THR A 94 -16.63 13.88 11.67
N ALA A 95 -15.94 13.50 10.60
CA ALA A 95 -14.56 13.03 10.70
C ALA A 95 -13.65 14.14 11.23
N ASP A 96 -12.72 13.81 12.14
CA ASP A 96 -11.69 14.76 12.59
C ASP A 96 -10.83 15.18 11.38
N ARG A 97 -11.16 16.36 10.85
CA ARG A 97 -10.43 17.02 9.77
C ARG A 97 -9.27 17.77 10.41
N VAL A 98 -8.09 17.14 10.40
CA VAL A 98 -6.82 17.82 10.73
C VAL A 98 -6.74 19.11 9.90
N PRO A 99 -6.26 20.23 10.46
CA PRO A 99 -6.19 21.51 9.78
C PRO A 99 -5.57 21.37 8.39
N ARG A 100 -6.22 22.00 7.40
CA ARG A 100 -5.73 22.09 6.03
C ARG A 100 -4.23 22.39 6.06
N HIS A 101 -3.43 21.55 5.41
CA HIS A 101 -2.05 21.90 5.12
C HIS A 101 -2.03 23.35 4.58
N PRO A 102 -1.18 24.25 5.13
CA PRO A 102 -1.31 25.70 4.94
C PRO A 102 -1.27 26.13 3.46
N ALA A 103 -0.57 25.36 2.63
CA ALA A 103 -0.61 25.53 1.18
C ALA A 103 -1.94 25.03 0.55
N ARG A 104 -2.73 25.98 0.01
CA ARG A 104 -4.02 25.78 -0.70
C ARG A 104 -4.03 24.62 -1.71
N LYS A 105 -2.91 24.32 -2.38
CA LYS A 105 -2.82 23.23 -3.37
C LYS A 105 -3.04 21.84 -2.76
N TYR A 106 -2.92 21.70 -1.44
CA TYR A 106 -3.14 20.46 -0.71
C TYR A 106 -4.50 20.41 0.02
N ALA A 107 -5.33 21.46 -0.09
CA ALA A 107 -6.64 21.50 0.56
C ALA A 107 -7.60 20.41 0.08
N ARG A 108 -7.41 19.89 -1.14
CA ARG A 108 -8.17 18.74 -1.68
C ARG A 108 -7.86 17.42 -0.97
N PHE A 109 -6.71 17.32 -0.29
CA PHE A 109 -6.26 16.15 0.45
C PHE A 109 -6.66 16.19 1.93
N ALA A 110 -7.30 17.28 2.39
CA ALA A 110 -7.77 17.44 3.77
C ALA A 110 -9.13 16.75 4.05
N ARG A 111 -9.71 16.09 3.06
CA ARG A 111 -10.95 15.29 3.15
C ARG A 111 -10.64 13.82 2.84
N ASP A 112 -9.58 13.29 3.43
CA ASP A 112 -9.26 11.89 3.20
C ASP A 112 -10.09 11.04 4.17
N ASP A 113 -11.14 10.42 3.63
CA ASP A 113 -12.07 9.56 4.36
C ASP A 113 -11.48 8.15 4.52
N ARG A 114 -10.16 8.04 4.72
CA ARG A 114 -9.42 6.78 4.84
C ARG A 114 -9.08 6.47 6.27
N VAL A 115 -9.27 5.20 6.64
CA VAL A 115 -8.94 4.71 7.97
C VAL A 115 -8.21 3.38 7.89
N SER A 116 -7.11 3.29 8.62
CA SER A 116 -6.28 2.11 8.77
C SER A 116 -6.95 1.04 9.62
N ILE A 117 -7.08 -0.17 9.07
CA ILE A 117 -7.48 -1.39 9.80
C ILE A 117 -6.24 -2.28 9.96
N PRO A 118 -5.62 -2.32 11.16
CA PRO A 118 -4.44 -3.13 11.45
C PRO A 118 -4.70 -4.63 11.23
N ARG A 119 -3.62 -5.43 11.22
CA ARG A 119 -3.80 -6.89 11.24
C ARG A 119 -4.49 -7.30 12.53
N GLN A 120 -5.00 -8.53 12.53
CA GLN A 120 -5.55 -9.12 13.74
C GLN A 120 -4.53 -9.04 14.88
N ASP A 121 -5.01 -8.63 16.04
CA ASP A 121 -4.30 -8.43 17.29
C ASP A 121 -3.27 -7.29 17.28
N GLU A 122 -3.27 -6.44 16.24
CA GLU A 122 -2.48 -5.20 16.17
C GLU A 122 -3.33 -3.95 16.50
N ALA A 123 -2.67 -2.91 17.00
CA ALA A 123 -3.22 -1.58 17.23
C ALA A 123 -2.80 -0.60 16.13
N ASN A 124 -3.51 0.53 16.02
CA ASN A 124 -3.01 1.65 15.25
C ASN A 124 -1.89 2.38 16.01
N THR A 125 -0.84 2.83 15.31
CA THR A 125 0.20 3.65 15.95
C THR A 125 -0.26 5.08 16.17
N ARG A 126 -1.24 5.51 15.37
CA ARG A 126 -1.80 6.85 15.38
C ARG A 126 -3.31 6.77 15.45
N GLN A 127 -3.86 7.53 16.36
CA GLN A 127 -5.29 7.50 16.64
C GLN A 127 -6.07 8.48 15.74
N ARG A 128 -7.31 8.10 15.41
CA ARG A 128 -8.30 8.91 14.72
C ARG A 128 -9.52 9.09 15.58
N TYR A 129 -10.20 10.19 15.33
CA TYR A 129 -11.36 10.60 16.09
C TYR A 129 -12.48 11.06 15.16
N LEU A 130 -13.69 11.01 15.67
CA LEU A 130 -14.87 11.69 15.15
C LEU A 130 -15.25 12.81 16.13
N ASP A 131 -15.69 13.94 15.59
CA ASP A 131 -16.45 14.92 16.34
C ASP A 131 -17.94 14.52 16.25
N VAL A 132 -18.55 14.28 17.41
CA VAL A 132 -19.95 13.85 17.56
C VAL A 132 -20.71 14.97 18.23
N GLU A 133 -21.72 15.51 17.54
CA GLU A 133 -22.67 16.47 18.10
C GLU A 133 -23.92 15.74 18.58
N TYR A 134 -24.43 16.13 19.74
CA TYR A 134 -25.58 15.47 20.35
C TYR A 134 -26.47 16.45 21.12
N ALA A 135 -27.75 16.07 21.25
CA ALA A 135 -28.71 16.74 22.12
C ALA A 135 -28.86 15.92 23.40
N LEU A 136 -28.57 16.51 24.56
CA LEU A 136 -28.71 15.89 25.87
C LEU A 136 -29.93 16.47 26.60
N PRO A 137 -30.94 15.66 26.96
CA PRO A 137 -32.07 16.14 27.74
C PRO A 137 -31.64 16.65 29.12
N ALA A 138 -32.37 17.63 29.65
CA ALA A 138 -32.13 18.09 31.01
C ALA A 138 -32.34 16.95 32.02
N GLY A 139 -31.40 16.78 32.96
CA GLY A 139 -31.49 15.72 33.98
C GLY A 139 -31.00 14.34 33.53
N VAL A 140 -30.52 14.19 32.28
CA VAL A 140 -29.83 12.99 31.80
C VAL A 140 -28.33 13.17 31.90
N GLU A 141 -27.64 12.19 32.47
CA GLU A 141 -26.19 12.07 32.42
C GLU A 141 -25.78 11.07 31.33
N LEU A 142 -24.77 11.40 30.55
CA LEU A 142 -24.24 10.49 29.53
C LEU A 142 -23.23 9.54 30.19
N THR A 143 -23.62 8.28 30.35
CA THR A 143 -22.86 7.26 31.11
C THR A 143 -21.94 6.44 30.21
N CYS A 144 -22.29 6.23 28.94
CA CYS A 144 -21.44 5.50 28.01
C CYS A 144 -21.57 5.98 26.55
N VAL A 145 -20.44 5.92 25.84
CA VAL A 145 -20.36 6.08 24.40
C VAL A 145 -19.74 4.83 23.81
N ARG A 146 -20.51 4.16 22.95
CA ARG A 146 -20.08 2.98 22.21
C ARG A 146 -19.93 3.31 20.74
N VAL A 147 -18.82 2.89 20.14
CA VAL A 147 -18.56 3.02 18.71
C VAL A 147 -18.32 1.65 18.10
N ASP A 148 -19.25 1.25 17.23
CA ASP A 148 -19.10 0.04 16.42
C ASP A 148 -18.57 0.41 15.03
N LEU A 149 -17.50 -0.26 14.59
CA LEU A 149 -17.08 -0.26 13.21
C LEU A 149 -17.98 -1.19 12.40
N LEU A 150 -18.54 -0.68 11.31
CA LEU A 150 -19.47 -1.38 10.44
C LEU A 150 -18.78 -1.72 9.11
N ASP A 151 -19.11 -2.89 8.54
CA ASP A 151 -18.92 -3.15 7.11
C ASP A 151 -20.07 -2.50 6.34
N THR A 152 -19.80 -1.44 5.60
CA THR A 152 -20.78 -0.75 4.75
C THR A 152 -20.61 -1.06 3.27
N THR A 153 -19.83 -2.09 2.95
CA THR A 153 -19.70 -2.59 1.57
C THR A 153 -21.09 -2.88 0.98
N PRO A 154 -21.37 -2.53 -0.29
CA PRO A 154 -22.67 -2.83 -0.88
C PRO A 154 -23.01 -4.32 -0.71
N ARG A 155 -24.18 -4.60 -0.12
CA ARG A 155 -24.72 -5.94 0.22
C ARG A 155 -24.23 -6.58 1.53
N SER A 156 -23.39 -5.92 2.33
CA SER A 156 -22.99 -6.40 3.68
C SER A 156 -24.12 -6.33 4.71
N GLY A 157 -25.15 -5.51 4.45
CA GLY A 157 -26.23 -5.25 5.40
C GLY A 157 -25.84 -4.37 6.59
N GLY A 158 -24.66 -3.72 6.57
CA GLY A 158 -24.20 -2.89 7.70
C GLY A 158 -23.76 -3.71 8.92
N THR A 159 -23.20 -4.89 8.68
CA THR A 159 -22.76 -5.82 9.73
C THR A 159 -21.71 -5.15 10.63
N VAL A 160 -21.87 -5.28 11.95
CA VAL A 160 -20.86 -4.84 12.91
C VAL A 160 -19.62 -5.72 12.78
N LEU A 161 -18.47 -5.10 12.51
CA LEU A 161 -17.18 -5.76 12.48
C LEU A 161 -16.59 -5.89 13.88
N GLN A 162 -16.62 -4.82 14.67
CA GLN A 162 -16.06 -4.76 16.03
C GLN A 162 -16.45 -3.44 16.73
N THR A 163 -16.63 -3.47 18.05
CA THR A 163 -16.62 -2.27 18.90
C THR A 163 -15.20 -1.74 19.05
N VAL A 164 -14.93 -0.50 18.61
CA VAL A 164 -13.58 0.10 18.62
C VAL A 164 -13.34 1.05 19.79
N THR A 165 -14.41 1.52 20.43
CA THR A 165 -14.36 2.37 21.63
C THR A 165 -15.64 2.18 22.41
N GLU A 166 -15.51 2.01 23.71
CA GLU A 166 -16.60 1.84 24.65
C GLU A 166 -16.15 2.43 25.99
N ALA A 167 -16.64 3.62 26.31
CA ALA A 167 -16.20 4.33 27.51
C ALA A 167 -17.17 5.44 27.90
N ALA A 168 -17.14 5.80 29.18
CA ALA A 168 -17.77 7.02 29.68
C ALA A 168 -17.05 8.28 29.14
N PRO A 169 -17.78 9.35 28.81
CA PRO A 169 -17.17 10.63 28.46
C PRO A 169 -16.40 11.24 29.64
N THR A 170 -15.16 11.66 29.39
CA THR A 170 -14.33 12.36 30.38
C THR A 170 -13.81 13.69 29.82
N ALA A 171 -13.40 14.62 30.68
CA ALA A 171 -12.94 15.94 30.25
C ALA A 171 -11.57 15.90 29.52
N ASP A 172 -10.71 14.98 29.93
CA ASP A 172 -9.37 14.74 29.36
C ASP A 172 -9.39 13.73 28.21
N GLY A 173 -10.41 12.89 28.13
CA GLY A 173 -10.66 11.95 27.05
C GLY A 173 -10.39 10.49 27.41
N GLY A 174 -9.85 10.21 28.60
CA GLY A 174 -9.69 8.87 29.18
C GLY A 174 -9.45 7.76 28.14
N GLU A 175 -10.37 6.80 28.10
CA GLU A 175 -10.36 5.62 27.22
C GLU A 175 -10.85 5.90 25.78
N GLY A 176 -10.74 7.14 25.32
CA GLY A 176 -11.00 7.55 23.93
C GLY A 176 -12.25 8.39 23.72
N VAL A 177 -12.96 8.80 24.77
CA VAL A 177 -14.17 9.63 24.69
C VAL A 177 -13.95 10.92 25.47
N ARG A 178 -13.79 12.03 24.75
CA ARG A 178 -13.58 13.35 25.34
C ARG A 178 -14.79 14.26 25.19
N SER A 179 -15.27 14.83 26.28
CA SER A 179 -16.27 15.90 26.26
C SER A 179 -15.65 17.23 25.80
N VAL A 180 -16.25 17.85 24.79
CA VAL A 180 -15.85 19.14 24.23
C VAL A 180 -17.01 20.11 24.40
N GLY A 181 -17.23 20.58 25.63
CA GLY A 181 -18.41 21.37 25.98
C GLY A 181 -19.58 20.50 26.42
N ARG A 182 -20.82 20.96 26.19
CA ARG A 182 -22.05 20.30 26.68
C ARG A 182 -22.76 19.42 25.65
N ASP A 183 -22.46 19.62 24.38
CA ASP A 183 -23.22 19.10 23.23
C ASP A 183 -22.32 18.46 22.17
N ARG A 184 -21.04 18.28 22.49
CA ARG A 184 -20.05 17.72 21.57
C ARG A 184 -19.07 16.80 22.27
N LEU A 185 -18.77 15.69 21.60
CA LEU A 185 -17.74 14.73 21.98
C LEU A 185 -16.68 14.64 20.89
N LYS A 186 -15.47 14.30 21.30
CA LYS A 186 -14.42 13.80 20.42
C LYS A 186 -14.16 12.34 20.78
N VAL A 187 -14.47 11.45 19.85
CA VAL A 187 -14.54 10.00 20.09
C VAL A 187 -13.55 9.27 19.21
N ARG A 188 -12.69 8.42 19.79
CA ARG A 188 -11.71 7.62 19.07
C ARG A 188 -12.42 6.55 18.22
N VAL A 189 -11.86 6.27 17.05
CA VAL A 189 -12.44 5.34 16.06
C VAL A 189 -11.42 4.38 15.43
N THR A 190 -10.24 4.33 16.02
CA THR A 190 -9.12 3.46 15.66
C THR A 190 -8.81 2.52 16.81
N PHE A 191 -8.08 1.46 16.50
CA PHE A 191 -7.67 0.42 17.44
C PHE A 191 -6.50 0.93 18.29
N ASP A 192 -6.49 0.59 19.57
CA ASP A 192 -5.38 0.88 20.48
C ASP A 192 -4.88 -0.41 21.15
N GLU A 193 -3.90 -0.29 22.05
CA GLU A 193 -3.30 -1.46 22.71
C GLU A 193 -4.29 -2.20 23.62
N GLN A 194 -5.29 -1.50 24.15
CA GLN A 194 -6.35 -2.07 25.00
C GLN A 194 -7.45 -2.73 24.16
N HIS A 195 -7.72 -2.18 22.97
CA HIS A 195 -8.74 -2.61 22.02
C HIS A 195 -8.11 -2.87 20.65
N PRO A 196 -7.23 -3.89 20.52
CA PRO A 196 -6.60 -4.19 19.24
C PRO A 196 -7.61 -4.73 18.24
N SER A 197 -7.26 -4.69 16.95
CA SER A 197 -8.11 -5.21 15.87
C SER A 197 -8.37 -6.71 16.05
N LYS A 198 -9.63 -7.11 16.04
CA LYS A 198 -10.07 -8.52 16.04
C LYS A 198 -10.66 -8.92 14.70
N ILE A 199 -10.54 -8.05 13.70
CA ILE A 199 -11.13 -8.22 12.37
C ILE A 199 -10.38 -9.29 11.59
N ARG A 200 -11.09 -10.37 11.23
CA ARG A 200 -10.54 -11.53 10.50
C ARG A 200 -10.95 -11.58 9.03
N VAL A 201 -11.72 -10.60 8.57
CA VAL A 201 -12.23 -10.57 7.19
C VAL A 201 -11.08 -10.36 6.21
N LYS A 202 -11.24 -10.88 4.99
CA LYS A 202 -10.28 -10.59 3.93
C LYS A 202 -10.48 -9.14 3.46
N PRO A 203 -9.40 -8.38 3.18
CA PRO A 203 -9.52 -7.01 2.66
C PRO A 203 -10.46 -6.86 1.46
N ALA A 204 -10.50 -7.86 0.57
CA ALA A 204 -11.38 -7.85 -0.59
C ALA A 204 -12.89 -7.97 -0.27
N GLN A 205 -13.25 -8.36 0.96
CA GLN A 205 -14.65 -8.49 1.39
C GLN A 205 -15.18 -7.18 1.99
N VAL A 206 -14.31 -6.37 2.58
CA VAL A 206 -14.66 -5.10 3.21
C VAL A 206 -13.97 -3.97 2.45
N THR A 207 -14.73 -3.35 1.56
CA THR A 207 -14.24 -2.26 0.67
C THR A 207 -14.74 -0.88 1.10
N ARG A 208 -15.71 -0.85 2.03
CA ARG A 208 -16.19 0.35 2.72
C ARG A 208 -16.48 0.03 4.17
N ILE A 209 -16.28 1.02 5.00
CA ILE A 209 -16.60 0.95 6.43
C ILE A 209 -17.38 2.18 6.86
N GLY A 210 -18.09 2.06 7.96
CA GLY A 210 -18.75 3.18 8.63
C GLY A 210 -18.64 3.00 10.13
N TYR A 211 -19.08 3.99 10.88
CA TYR A 211 -19.12 3.93 12.34
C TYR A 211 -20.53 4.18 12.84
N ARG A 212 -21.02 3.31 13.72
CA ARG A 212 -22.21 3.55 14.53
C ARG A 212 -21.78 4.13 15.85
N VAL A 213 -22.26 5.34 16.16
CA VAL A 213 -22.09 5.94 17.47
C VAL A 213 -23.38 5.76 18.24
N SER A 214 -23.29 5.08 19.38
CA SER A 214 -24.38 4.88 20.33
C SER A 214 -24.05 5.65 21.60
N LEU A 215 -24.95 6.54 22.00
CA LEU A 215 -24.91 7.28 23.26
C LEU A 215 -25.88 6.61 24.22
N ILE A 216 -25.40 6.25 25.40
CA ILE A 216 -26.21 5.70 26.50
C ILE A 216 -26.10 6.67 27.67
N GLY A 217 -27.25 7.08 28.20
CA GLY A 217 -27.34 7.90 29.38
C GLY A 217 -28.40 7.41 30.35
N GLU A 218 -28.39 7.97 31.54
CA GLU A 218 -29.35 7.67 32.60
C GLU A 218 -29.98 8.96 33.10
N ASP A 219 -31.29 8.96 33.33
CA ASP A 219 -31.96 10.06 34.02
C ASP A 219 -31.88 9.94 35.55
N GLN A 220 -32.43 10.93 36.26
CA GLN A 220 -32.41 10.98 37.73
C GLN A 220 -33.14 9.82 38.40
N ASP A 221 -34.04 9.13 37.68
CA ASP A 221 -34.79 7.97 38.17
C ASP A 221 -34.06 6.65 37.84
N GLY A 222 -32.88 6.71 37.22
CA GLY A 222 -32.09 5.57 36.77
C GLY A 222 -32.61 4.95 35.46
N THR A 223 -33.49 5.65 34.73
CA THR A 223 -33.99 5.16 33.44
C THR A 223 -32.93 5.32 32.37
N VAL A 224 -32.56 4.22 31.73
CA VAL A 224 -31.62 4.22 30.61
C VAL A 224 -32.29 4.82 29.36
N VAL A 225 -31.63 5.81 28.77
CA VAL A 225 -31.98 6.40 27.47
C VAL A 225 -30.83 6.20 26.50
N ALA A 226 -31.15 5.86 25.26
CA ALA A 226 -30.15 5.58 24.23
C ALA A 226 -30.48 6.27 22.90
N ALA A 227 -29.44 6.72 22.21
CA ALA A 227 -29.53 7.23 20.85
C ALA A 227 -28.40 6.68 20.00
N ARG A 228 -28.67 6.42 18.72
CA ARG A 228 -27.64 5.96 17.79
C ARG A 228 -27.71 6.67 16.45
N LYS A 229 -26.54 6.80 15.82
CA LYS A 229 -26.43 7.28 14.44
C LYS A 229 -25.23 6.66 13.75
N ASP A 230 -25.42 6.34 12.48
CA ASP A 230 -24.35 5.85 11.63
C ASP A 230 -23.72 7.05 10.90
N SER A 231 -22.40 7.02 10.77
CA SER A 231 -21.61 8.01 10.05
C SER A 231 -21.66 7.80 8.52
N ALA A 232 -21.03 8.71 7.77
CA ALA A 232 -20.81 8.50 6.35
C ALA A 232 -19.81 7.35 6.10
N ASP A 233 -19.76 6.85 4.86
CA ASP A 233 -18.79 5.83 4.46
C ASP A 233 -17.36 6.37 4.50
N PHE A 234 -16.45 5.48 4.90
CA PHE A 234 -15.01 5.61 4.85
C PHE A 234 -14.41 4.48 4.00
N PHE A 235 -13.16 4.67 3.57
CA PHE A 235 -12.38 3.70 2.81
C PHE A 235 -11.33 3.04 3.71
N PRO A 236 -11.42 1.72 3.94
CA PRO A 236 -10.42 1.03 4.73
C PRO A 236 -9.08 0.95 4.00
N LEU A 237 -8.00 1.18 4.74
CA LEU A 237 -6.63 0.89 4.36
C LEU A 237 -6.15 -0.31 5.17
N TRP A 238 -5.59 -1.30 4.49
CA TRP A 238 -5.15 -2.57 5.07
C TRP A 238 -3.63 -2.66 5.02
N ARG A 239 -3.02 -3.31 6.00
CA ARG A 239 -1.59 -3.65 5.92
C ARG A 239 -1.32 -4.49 4.68
N MET A 240 -0.22 -4.21 3.98
CA MET A 240 0.24 -4.95 2.81
C MET A 240 0.27 -6.46 3.10
N PRO A 241 -0.07 -7.31 2.11
CA PRO A 241 -0.03 -8.75 2.26
C PRO A 241 1.33 -9.25 2.78
N ALA A 242 1.30 -10.23 3.68
CA ALA A 242 2.52 -10.88 4.16
C ALA A 242 3.28 -11.58 3.02
N GLY A 243 4.60 -11.71 3.18
CA GLY A 243 5.47 -12.39 2.21
C GLY A 243 5.85 -11.55 0.98
N LEU A 244 5.66 -10.24 1.06
CA LEU A 244 6.30 -9.26 0.18
C LEU A 244 7.50 -8.66 0.91
N ASP A 245 8.64 -8.62 0.24
CA ASP A 245 9.85 -8.04 0.81
C ASP A 245 9.70 -6.52 0.89
N ARG A 246 10.15 -5.95 2.01
CA ARG A 246 10.31 -4.50 2.18
C ARG A 246 11.75 -4.10 1.88
N TYR A 247 11.95 -2.92 1.31
CA TYR A 247 13.26 -2.27 1.24
C TYR A 247 13.12 -0.80 1.63
N GLY A 248 14.22 -0.13 1.94
CA GLY A 248 14.20 1.30 2.24
C GLY A 248 13.47 1.67 3.53
N LEU A 249 13.58 0.85 4.59
CA LEU A 249 12.90 1.07 5.89
C LEU A 249 13.10 2.51 6.40
N ARG A 250 12.10 3.38 6.16
CA ARG A 250 12.08 4.77 6.66
C ARG A 250 11.08 4.96 7.79
N ASP A 251 9.97 4.22 7.80
CA ASP A 251 8.74 4.64 8.50
C ASP A 251 8.12 3.62 9.46
N ASP A 252 8.84 2.56 9.86
CA ASP A 252 8.30 1.61 10.85
C ASP A 252 7.93 2.29 12.19
N GLN A 253 8.58 3.40 12.54
CA GLN A 253 8.31 4.18 13.75
C GLN A 253 7.18 5.22 13.63
N THR A 254 6.70 5.53 12.42
CA THR A 254 5.73 6.63 12.19
C THR A 254 4.37 6.16 11.67
N GLY A 255 4.07 4.88 11.80
CA GLY A 255 2.83 4.24 11.35
C GLY A 255 2.99 3.34 10.15
N GLY A 256 4.18 3.25 9.56
CA GLY A 256 4.47 2.39 8.42
C GLY A 256 3.88 2.91 7.12
N ASP A 257 4.59 2.66 6.01
CA ASP A 257 4.18 3.02 4.65
C ASP A 257 3.85 1.76 3.81
N ASP A 258 3.01 0.90 4.38
CA ASP A 258 2.54 -0.34 3.74
C ASP A 258 1.02 -0.49 3.81
N TRP A 259 0.30 0.62 4.00
CA TRP A 259 -1.15 0.62 4.02
C TRP A 259 -1.70 0.75 2.61
N CYS A 260 -2.51 -0.22 2.20
CA CYS A 260 -3.01 -0.36 0.85
C CYS A 260 -4.54 -0.42 0.83
N SER A 261 -5.15 0.02 -0.26
CA SER A 261 -6.60 -0.17 -0.45
C SER A 261 -6.92 -1.65 -0.53
N SER A 262 -8.18 -2.03 -0.32
CA SER A 262 -8.65 -3.41 -0.52
C SER A 262 -8.30 -3.95 -1.91
N PHE A 263 -8.36 -3.09 -2.94
CA PHE A 263 -8.02 -3.46 -4.31
C PHE A 263 -6.52 -3.74 -4.47
N THR A 264 -5.67 -2.83 -3.99
CA THR A 264 -4.22 -2.97 -4.07
C THR A 264 -3.73 -4.15 -3.24
N HIS A 265 -4.32 -4.38 -2.06
CA HIS A 265 -4.09 -5.60 -1.28
C HIS A 265 -4.37 -6.85 -2.13
N GLY A 266 -5.52 -6.89 -2.82
CA GLY A 266 -5.89 -8.00 -3.69
C GLY A 266 -4.92 -8.20 -4.85
N TRP A 267 -4.50 -7.12 -5.52
CA TRP A 267 -3.52 -7.18 -6.60
C TRP A 267 -2.15 -7.69 -6.12
N LEU A 268 -1.66 -7.15 -5.01
CA LEU A 268 -0.41 -7.56 -4.35
C LEU A 268 -0.47 -8.97 -3.75
N SER A 269 -1.67 -9.50 -3.48
CA SER A 269 -1.82 -10.90 -3.05
C SER A 269 -1.76 -11.88 -4.23
N SER A 270 -2.00 -11.41 -5.46
CA SER A 270 -2.01 -12.27 -6.65
C SER A 270 -0.59 -12.68 -7.07
N ALA A 271 -0.45 -13.89 -7.63
CA ALA A 271 0.85 -14.38 -8.13
C ALA A 271 1.47 -13.42 -9.17
N THR A 272 0.65 -12.85 -10.04
CA THR A 272 1.08 -11.87 -11.05
C THR A 272 1.59 -10.59 -10.38
N GLY A 273 0.82 -9.99 -9.47
CA GLY A 273 1.21 -8.75 -8.80
C GLY A 273 2.50 -8.92 -7.99
N ARG A 274 2.60 -9.99 -7.19
CA ARG A 274 3.81 -10.34 -6.41
C ARG A 274 5.02 -10.53 -7.30
N ALA A 275 4.85 -11.20 -8.43
CA ALA A 275 5.95 -11.41 -9.37
C ALA A 275 6.41 -10.09 -9.99
N LEU A 276 5.50 -9.15 -10.25
CA LEU A 276 5.81 -7.86 -10.88
C LEU A 276 6.49 -6.88 -9.94
N LEU A 277 6.04 -6.79 -8.69
CA LEU A 277 6.60 -5.90 -7.65
C LEU A 277 7.07 -6.73 -6.44
N PRO A 278 8.21 -7.42 -6.54
CA PRO A 278 8.65 -8.33 -5.48
C PRO A 278 9.14 -7.61 -4.22
N ARG A 279 9.49 -6.33 -4.32
CA ARG A 279 10.02 -5.51 -3.22
C ARG A 279 9.34 -4.15 -3.20
N VAL A 280 8.69 -3.83 -2.09
CA VAL A 280 7.92 -2.59 -1.92
C VAL A 280 8.64 -1.68 -0.92
N ASN A 281 8.75 -0.40 -1.28
CA ASN A 281 9.21 0.67 -0.39
C ASN A 281 8.01 1.31 0.29
N ASP A 282 7.16 2.00 -0.47
CA ASP A 282 6.09 2.84 0.06
C ASP A 282 4.76 2.52 -0.64
N ILE A 283 3.63 2.63 0.05
CA ILE A 283 2.28 2.50 -0.56
C ILE A 283 1.39 3.65 -0.12
N SER A 284 1.04 3.65 1.16
CA SER A 284 0.47 4.79 1.86
C SER A 284 0.84 4.65 3.31
N GLY A 285 1.11 5.79 3.92
CA GLY A 285 1.20 5.86 5.35
C GLY A 285 -0.15 5.54 6.00
N GLU A 286 -0.13 5.01 7.23
CA GLU A 286 -1.32 4.67 8.04
C GLU A 286 -2.42 5.73 7.97
N HIS A 287 -1.94 6.96 7.88
CA HIS A 287 -2.69 8.19 8.00
C HIS A 287 -2.20 9.23 7.03
N ALA A 288 -1.57 8.82 5.92
CA ALA A 288 -0.86 9.56 4.87
C ALA A 288 -0.79 11.10 5.00
N ARG A 289 -1.94 11.79 5.16
CA ARG A 289 -2.04 13.21 5.58
C ARG A 289 -1.12 13.63 6.75
N ASN A 290 -0.95 12.77 7.77
CA ASN A 290 -0.16 13.08 8.97
C ASN A 290 1.35 12.82 8.78
N LEU A 291 1.76 12.25 7.64
CA LEU A 291 3.17 11.95 7.34
C LEU A 291 3.81 12.97 6.40
N GLY A 292 3.02 13.94 5.91
CA GLY A 292 3.53 14.96 4.99
C GLY A 292 3.85 14.43 3.60
N HIS A 293 3.52 13.16 3.31
CA HIS A 293 3.65 12.57 1.98
C HIS A 293 2.60 13.21 1.06
N GLN A 294 3.07 13.85 -0.02
CA GLN A 294 2.24 14.62 -0.96
C GLN A 294 1.62 13.76 -2.07
N THR A 295 2.02 12.49 -2.09
CA THR A 295 1.67 11.37 -2.96
C THR A 295 1.39 10.18 -2.02
N HIS A 296 0.90 9.02 -2.51
CA HIS A 296 0.69 7.85 -1.64
C HIS A 296 -0.37 8.06 -0.55
N LEU A 297 -1.51 8.66 -0.91
CA LEU A 297 -2.63 8.84 0.02
C LEU A 297 -3.65 7.70 -0.09
N THR A 298 -3.73 7.09 -1.28
CA THR A 298 -4.88 6.30 -1.67
C THR A 298 -4.69 4.80 -1.55
N GLY A 299 -3.61 4.34 -0.94
CA GLY A 299 -3.27 2.92 -0.85
C GLY A 299 -3.15 2.23 -2.21
N ASP A 300 -3.01 3.00 -3.29
CA ASP A 300 -3.06 2.56 -4.70
C ASP A 300 -1.81 2.96 -5.49
N ASP A 301 -1.00 3.84 -4.92
CA ASP A 301 0.31 4.23 -5.45
C ASP A 301 1.37 3.41 -4.72
N ILE A 302 2.29 2.79 -5.43
CA ILE A 302 3.29 1.88 -4.88
C ILE A 302 4.66 2.29 -5.38
N ASP A 303 5.57 2.59 -4.46
CA ASP A 303 6.99 2.67 -4.75
C ASP A 303 7.62 1.30 -4.52
N ALA A 304 8.30 0.80 -5.53
CA ALA A 304 8.90 -0.53 -5.57
C ALA A 304 10.37 -0.43 -6.00
N PHE A 305 11.15 -1.48 -5.71
CA PHE A 305 12.56 -1.49 -6.07
C PHE A 305 12.71 -1.44 -7.59
N HIS A 306 13.89 -1.03 -8.06
CA HIS A 306 14.20 -1.05 -9.48
C HIS A 306 13.91 -2.43 -10.10
N PRO A 307 13.33 -2.47 -11.32
CA PRO A 307 13.17 -3.68 -12.11
C PRO A 307 14.44 -4.54 -12.28
N TYR A 308 15.60 -3.90 -12.29
CA TYR A 308 16.92 -4.52 -12.33
C TYR A 308 17.65 -4.22 -11.04
N ARG A 309 18.52 -5.14 -10.60
CA ARG A 309 19.38 -4.96 -9.44
C ARG A 309 20.82 -5.23 -9.84
N PHE A 310 21.69 -4.24 -9.65
CA PHE A 310 23.11 -4.40 -9.88
C PHE A 310 23.75 -5.33 -8.84
N SER A 311 24.78 -6.07 -9.26
CA SER A 311 25.54 -6.93 -8.35
C SER A 311 26.15 -6.12 -7.20
N GLY A 312 26.18 -6.71 -6.00
CA GLY A 312 26.70 -6.06 -4.79
C GLY A 312 25.80 -4.98 -4.18
N VAL A 313 24.59 -4.78 -4.71
CA VAL A 313 23.54 -4.01 -4.03
C VAL A 313 22.73 -4.99 -3.18
N ASP A 314 22.85 -4.86 -1.86
CA ASP A 314 21.96 -5.59 -0.96
C ASP A 314 20.51 -5.14 -1.23
N ALA A 315 19.63 -6.12 -1.37
CA ALA A 315 18.22 -5.86 -1.58
C ALA A 315 17.39 -6.06 -0.31
N GLY A 316 18.00 -6.53 0.78
CA GLY A 316 17.33 -6.70 2.07
C GLY A 316 16.76 -5.39 2.63
N ALA A 317 16.29 -5.42 3.87
CA ALA A 317 15.70 -4.26 4.53
C ALA A 317 16.61 -2.99 4.53
N ALA A 318 17.93 -3.17 4.48
CA ALA A 318 18.94 -2.11 4.37
C ALA A 318 19.30 -1.72 2.91
N GLY A 319 18.67 -2.37 1.93
CA GLY A 319 18.83 -2.07 0.51
C GLY A 319 18.24 -0.71 0.18
N SER A 320 18.97 0.05 -0.63
CA SER A 320 18.60 1.40 -1.04
C SER A 320 18.60 1.46 -2.56
N GLY A 321 17.47 1.80 -3.17
CA GLY A 321 17.43 2.02 -4.61
C GLY A 321 18.33 3.17 -5.06
N GLY A 322 18.68 4.10 -4.16
CA GLY A 322 19.71 5.11 -4.42
C GLY A 322 21.11 4.52 -4.64
N ARG A 323 21.45 3.41 -3.95
CA ARG A 323 22.70 2.67 -4.22
C ARG A 323 22.66 1.96 -5.56
N ASP A 324 21.52 1.40 -5.93
CA ASP A 324 21.32 0.76 -7.25
C ASP A 324 21.44 1.78 -8.38
N TYR A 325 20.82 2.96 -8.22
CA TYR A 325 20.99 4.07 -9.14
C TYR A 325 22.45 4.56 -9.23
N ALA A 326 23.17 4.62 -8.11
CA ALA A 326 24.60 4.95 -8.13
C ALA A 326 25.43 3.90 -8.89
N ARG A 327 25.04 2.61 -8.85
CA ARG A 327 25.67 1.58 -9.69
C ARG A 327 25.37 1.77 -11.17
N LEU A 328 24.14 2.16 -11.52
CA LEU A 328 23.80 2.52 -12.90
C LEU A 328 24.65 3.70 -13.40
N VAL A 329 24.84 4.74 -12.57
CA VAL A 329 25.72 5.87 -12.88
C VAL A 329 27.14 5.38 -13.15
N ALA A 330 27.72 4.57 -12.24
CA ALA A 330 29.08 4.07 -12.38
C ALA A 330 29.26 3.18 -13.63
N ALA A 331 28.32 2.28 -13.91
CA ALA A 331 28.35 1.43 -15.10
C ALA A 331 28.25 2.25 -16.39
N THR A 332 27.42 3.30 -16.39
CA THR A 332 27.29 4.21 -17.53
C THR A 332 28.55 5.04 -17.74
N GLN A 333 29.19 5.48 -16.66
CA GLN A 333 30.47 6.17 -16.73
C GLN A 333 31.55 5.28 -17.35
N ALA A 334 31.67 4.03 -16.88
CA ALA A 334 32.61 3.05 -17.43
C ALA A 334 32.32 2.78 -18.91
N ALA A 335 31.05 2.63 -19.30
CA ALA A 335 30.66 2.43 -20.69
C ALA A 335 31.06 3.62 -21.59
N MET A 336 30.88 4.87 -21.11
CA MET A 336 31.34 6.07 -21.82
C MET A 336 32.87 6.16 -21.90
N ASP A 337 33.59 5.57 -20.95
CA ASP A 337 35.05 5.44 -20.96
C ASP A 337 35.54 4.29 -21.88
N GLY A 338 34.63 3.56 -22.54
CA GLY A 338 34.94 2.48 -23.47
C GLY A 338 35.06 1.10 -22.81
N ASP A 339 34.66 0.95 -21.55
CA ASP A 339 34.67 -0.32 -20.84
C ASP A 339 33.51 -1.23 -21.30
N ALA A 340 33.86 -2.43 -21.77
CA ALA A 340 32.91 -3.39 -22.31
C ALA A 340 31.99 -4.01 -21.23
N ASP A 341 32.48 -4.19 -20.01
CA ASP A 341 31.69 -4.73 -18.90
C ASP A 341 30.68 -3.70 -18.41
N GLY A 342 31.09 -2.43 -18.32
CA GLY A 342 30.20 -1.30 -18.06
C GLY A 342 29.08 -1.21 -19.10
N LEU A 343 29.43 -1.30 -20.39
CA LEU A 343 28.44 -1.32 -21.48
C LEU A 343 27.47 -2.51 -21.33
N GLY A 344 27.99 -3.70 -21.03
CA GLY A 344 27.21 -4.90 -20.78
C GLY A 344 26.19 -4.72 -19.65
N GLN A 345 26.61 -4.17 -18.51
CA GLN A 345 25.75 -3.94 -17.36
C GLN A 345 24.62 -2.93 -17.65
N VAL A 346 24.93 -1.82 -18.34
CA VAL A 346 23.90 -0.82 -18.71
C VAL A 346 22.91 -1.42 -19.71
N LYS A 347 23.39 -2.23 -20.66
CA LYS A 347 22.53 -2.95 -21.59
C LYS A 347 21.59 -3.92 -20.87
N GLU A 348 22.12 -4.75 -19.98
CA GLU A 348 21.32 -5.68 -19.17
C GLU A 348 20.27 -4.95 -18.33
N TRP A 349 20.66 -3.85 -17.67
CA TRP A 349 19.73 -3.00 -16.95
C TRP A 349 18.60 -2.52 -17.85
N ALA A 350 18.92 -2.01 -19.05
CA ALA A 350 17.93 -1.48 -19.97
C ALA A 350 16.97 -2.57 -20.46
N GLU A 351 17.48 -3.74 -20.87
CA GLU A 351 16.67 -4.87 -21.36
C GLU A 351 15.77 -5.46 -20.27
N ALA A 352 16.32 -5.70 -19.07
CA ALA A 352 15.55 -6.21 -17.93
C ALA A 352 14.46 -5.23 -17.50
N THR A 353 14.79 -3.94 -17.45
CA THR A 353 13.84 -2.87 -17.12
C THR A 353 12.74 -2.78 -18.18
N ARG A 354 13.07 -2.72 -19.48
CA ARG A 354 12.09 -2.73 -20.59
C ARG A 354 11.16 -3.94 -20.48
N THR A 355 11.70 -5.12 -20.17
CA THR A 355 10.92 -6.35 -20.02
C THR A 355 9.93 -6.24 -18.87
N ARG A 356 10.37 -5.80 -17.69
CA ARG A 356 9.52 -5.66 -16.50
C ARG A 356 8.45 -4.60 -16.69
N LEU A 357 8.83 -3.41 -17.16
CA LEU A 357 7.89 -2.33 -17.44
C LEU A 357 6.89 -2.73 -18.53
N GLY A 358 7.33 -3.49 -19.54
CA GLY A 358 6.45 -4.08 -20.56
C GLY A 358 5.33 -4.93 -19.94
N ARG A 359 5.66 -5.80 -18.99
CA ARG A 359 4.67 -6.62 -18.28
C ARG A 359 3.72 -5.79 -17.42
N LEU A 360 4.23 -4.74 -16.76
CA LEU A 360 3.39 -3.80 -16.01
C LEU A 360 2.44 -3.02 -16.92
N ILE A 361 2.88 -2.60 -18.12
CA ILE A 361 2.01 -1.95 -19.12
C ILE A 361 0.88 -2.90 -19.56
N ASP A 362 1.15 -4.21 -19.67
CA ASP A 362 0.14 -5.20 -20.05
C ASP A 362 -0.87 -5.46 -18.94
N ASP A 363 -0.48 -5.28 -17.67
CA ASP A 363 -1.38 -5.49 -16.54
C ASP A 363 -2.52 -4.48 -16.55
N ARG A 364 -3.76 -4.99 -16.59
CA ARG A 364 -4.96 -4.17 -16.72
C ARG A 364 -5.22 -3.22 -15.54
N ASN A 365 -4.61 -3.47 -14.39
CA ASN A 365 -4.84 -2.70 -13.18
C ASN A 365 -3.80 -1.59 -13.03
N VAL A 366 -2.69 -1.66 -13.77
CA VAL A 366 -1.70 -0.59 -13.80
C VAL A 366 -2.20 0.52 -14.74
N VAL A 367 -2.37 1.71 -14.17
CA VAL A 367 -2.85 2.91 -14.87
C VAL A 367 -1.75 3.95 -15.04
N ARG A 368 -0.71 3.91 -14.22
CA ARG A 368 0.42 4.84 -14.29
C ARG A 368 1.71 4.21 -13.82
N MET A 369 2.82 4.65 -14.40
CA MET A 369 4.16 4.44 -13.83
C MET A 369 5.01 5.71 -13.94
N TYR A 370 5.90 5.91 -12.97
CA TYR A 370 7.03 6.84 -13.07
C TYR A 370 8.33 6.09 -12.83
N TYR A 371 9.40 6.51 -13.50
CA TYR A 371 10.69 5.83 -13.39
C TYR A 371 11.87 6.79 -13.58
N ALA A 372 13.09 6.27 -13.44
CA ALA A 372 14.32 7.06 -13.48
C ALA A 372 14.50 7.85 -14.79
N SER A 373 14.67 9.18 -14.67
CA SER A 373 15.10 10.03 -15.80
C SER A 373 16.61 10.04 -16.01
N GLY A 374 17.38 9.91 -14.92
CA GLY A 374 18.79 10.26 -14.92
C GLY A 374 19.00 11.74 -14.59
N SER A 375 19.65 12.02 -13.46
CA SER A 375 20.06 13.38 -13.08
C SER A 375 21.49 13.67 -13.54
N ALA A 376 21.83 14.97 -13.66
CA ALA A 376 23.20 15.38 -13.85
C ALA A 376 24.08 14.90 -12.69
N VAL A 377 25.30 14.45 -13.02
CA VAL A 377 26.26 13.92 -12.03
C VAL A 377 27.27 15.01 -11.69
N LYS A 378 27.41 15.33 -10.41
CA LYS A 378 28.36 16.36 -9.96
C LYS A 378 29.79 15.93 -10.33
N GLY A 379 30.48 16.78 -11.08
CA GLY A 379 31.86 16.54 -11.48
C GLY A 379 32.03 15.78 -12.79
N ASP A 380 30.94 15.35 -13.44
CA ASP A 380 31.00 14.74 -14.76
C ASP A 380 29.98 15.39 -15.71
N PRO A 381 30.40 16.34 -16.58
CA PRO A 381 29.50 17.07 -17.47
C PRO A 381 28.90 16.20 -18.59
N ARG A 382 29.38 14.96 -18.76
CA ARG A 382 28.82 14.02 -19.73
C ARG A 382 27.42 13.58 -19.35
N PHE A 383 27.06 13.64 -18.07
CA PHE A 383 25.71 13.32 -17.59
C PHE A 383 24.81 14.57 -17.59
N THR A 384 23.88 14.62 -18.54
CA THR A 384 22.83 15.65 -18.62
C THR A 384 21.49 15.07 -18.16
N ALA A 385 20.57 15.93 -17.71
CA ALA A 385 19.26 15.47 -17.26
C ALA A 385 18.54 14.68 -18.38
N GLY A 386 18.03 13.50 -18.04
CA GLY A 386 17.35 12.61 -18.98
C GLY A 386 18.21 11.47 -19.55
N TRP A 387 19.50 11.37 -19.22
CA TRP A 387 20.41 10.37 -19.78
C TRP A 387 19.92 8.92 -19.63
N ALA A 388 19.41 8.56 -18.45
CA ALA A 388 18.94 7.19 -18.19
C ALA A 388 17.66 6.91 -18.97
N SER A 389 16.76 7.89 -19.07
CA SER A 389 15.56 7.76 -19.89
C SER A 389 15.87 7.65 -21.38
N ALA A 390 16.92 8.32 -21.87
CA ALA A 390 17.37 8.20 -23.25
C ALA A 390 17.86 6.77 -23.53
N LEU A 391 18.80 6.26 -22.74
CA LEU A 391 19.26 4.87 -22.84
C LEU A 391 18.11 3.86 -22.78
N LEU A 392 17.19 4.04 -21.82
CA LEU A 392 16.04 3.14 -21.69
C LEU A 392 15.09 3.22 -22.89
N ARG A 393 14.84 4.40 -23.45
CA ARG A 393 13.84 4.58 -24.51
C ARG A 393 14.37 4.34 -25.91
N THR A 394 15.58 4.78 -26.21
CA THR A 394 16.14 4.74 -27.57
C THR A 394 17.27 3.73 -27.69
N GLY A 395 17.82 3.26 -26.56
CA GLY A 395 19.05 2.47 -26.54
C GLY A 395 20.29 3.33 -26.68
N VAL A 396 20.14 4.66 -26.75
CA VAL A 396 21.19 5.57 -27.16
C VAL A 396 21.20 6.81 -26.26
N TYR A 397 22.39 7.26 -25.87
CA TYR A 397 22.59 8.53 -25.18
C TYR A 397 23.74 9.33 -25.80
N ALA A 398 23.42 10.51 -26.33
CA ALA A 398 24.42 11.45 -26.81
C ALA A 398 24.96 12.29 -25.65
N TYR A 399 26.28 12.43 -25.57
CA TYR A 399 26.97 13.23 -24.56
C TYR A 399 28.12 14.01 -25.17
N THR A 400 28.56 15.07 -24.49
CA THR A 400 29.74 15.83 -24.88
C THR A 400 30.94 15.38 -24.06
N ASP A 401 31.99 14.88 -24.70
CA ASP A 401 33.18 14.38 -24.02
C ASP A 401 34.10 15.52 -23.53
N ALA A 402 35.21 15.15 -22.87
CA ALA A 402 36.19 16.12 -22.35
C ALA A 402 36.85 16.99 -23.44
N LYS A 403 36.80 16.55 -24.70
CA LYS A 403 37.32 17.29 -25.87
C LYS A 403 36.26 18.20 -26.50
N LYS A 404 35.08 18.29 -25.89
CA LYS A 404 33.91 19.03 -26.40
C LYS A 404 33.35 18.45 -27.70
N GLU A 405 33.57 17.17 -27.93
CA GLU A 405 33.02 16.46 -29.09
C GLU A 405 31.73 15.74 -28.69
N THR A 406 30.74 15.71 -29.58
CA THR A 406 29.54 14.89 -29.39
C THR A 406 29.92 13.43 -29.62
N ARG A 407 29.74 12.63 -28.58
CA ARG A 407 29.87 11.18 -28.56
C ARG A 407 28.52 10.55 -28.29
N GLU A 408 28.44 9.26 -28.56
CA GLU A 408 27.23 8.48 -28.37
C GLU A 408 27.58 7.21 -27.60
N LEU A 409 26.78 6.91 -26.57
CA LEU A 409 26.73 5.60 -25.95
C LEU A 409 25.53 4.85 -26.56
N ASP A 410 25.82 3.85 -27.40
CA ASP A 410 24.82 2.98 -28.03
C ASP A 410 24.86 1.58 -27.41
N LEU A 411 23.72 1.14 -26.89
CA LEU A 411 23.54 -0.18 -26.28
C LEU A 411 23.25 -1.28 -27.33
N GLY A 412 22.97 -0.90 -28.58
CA GLY A 412 22.65 -1.82 -29.67
C GLY A 412 21.30 -2.54 -29.50
N ILE A 413 20.38 -1.96 -28.74
CA ILE A 413 19.05 -2.53 -28.43
C ILE A 413 17.89 -1.78 -29.10
N GLY A 414 18.20 -0.72 -29.86
CA GLY A 414 17.24 0.11 -30.57
C GLY A 414 16.17 0.77 -29.69
N GLU A 415 15.20 1.40 -30.34
CA GLU A 415 14.10 2.07 -29.67
C GLU A 415 13.11 1.10 -29.01
N TRP A 416 12.64 1.46 -27.82
CA TRP A 416 11.61 0.72 -27.11
C TRP A 416 10.23 1.11 -27.62
N SER A 417 9.65 0.26 -28.46
CA SER A 417 8.35 0.47 -29.11
C SER A 417 7.16 0.63 -28.16
N ARG A 418 7.32 0.29 -26.88
CA ARG A 418 6.23 0.33 -25.90
C ARG A 418 6.10 1.65 -25.16
N ILE A 419 6.97 2.64 -25.40
CA ILE A 419 6.84 3.97 -24.78
C ILE A 419 5.72 4.80 -25.42
N GLY A 420 5.19 5.80 -24.70
CA GLY A 420 4.19 6.72 -25.25
C GLY A 420 2.77 6.17 -25.19
N ASN A 421 2.50 5.30 -24.22
CA ASN A 421 1.17 4.73 -23.99
C ASN A 421 0.51 5.38 -22.77
N ARG A 422 -0.72 4.97 -22.44
CA ARG A 422 -1.50 5.55 -21.32
C ARG A 422 -0.87 5.36 -19.94
N VAL A 423 -0.05 4.32 -19.75
CA VAL A 423 0.60 3.99 -18.47
C VAL A 423 1.87 4.79 -18.28
N ILE A 424 2.71 4.89 -19.31
CA ILE A 424 4.01 5.57 -19.25
C ILE A 424 4.32 6.30 -20.57
N THR A 425 4.69 7.57 -20.44
CA THR A 425 5.08 8.47 -21.52
C THR A 425 6.45 9.07 -21.25
N ALA A 426 7.00 9.80 -22.23
CA ALA A 426 8.30 10.47 -22.12
C ALA A 426 8.47 11.33 -20.85
N LYS A 427 7.42 12.04 -20.43
CA LYS A 427 7.44 12.96 -19.28
C LYS A 427 7.41 12.25 -17.92
N ASP A 428 7.28 10.93 -17.91
CA ASP A 428 7.10 10.14 -16.68
C ASP A 428 8.39 9.51 -16.19
N PHE A 429 9.44 9.67 -16.98
CA PHE A 429 10.77 9.55 -16.48
C PHE A 429 11.12 10.83 -15.75
N ARG A 430 11.32 10.74 -14.44
CA ARG A 430 11.52 11.90 -13.57
C ARG A 430 12.73 11.72 -12.64
N PRO A 431 13.40 12.81 -12.23
CA PRO A 431 14.60 12.73 -11.41
C PRO A 431 14.31 12.35 -9.95
N ASP A 432 13.12 12.67 -9.45
CA ASP A 432 12.64 12.27 -8.12
C ASP A 432 12.25 10.80 -8.02
N HIS A 433 12.35 10.04 -9.11
CA HIS A 433 12.13 8.59 -9.19
C HIS A 433 13.40 7.87 -9.68
N ASN A 434 14.56 8.49 -9.53
CA ASN A 434 15.82 7.85 -9.96
C ASN A 434 16.19 6.67 -9.09
N ASP A 435 15.67 6.57 -7.87
CA ASP A 435 15.99 5.54 -6.88
C ASP A 435 14.87 4.51 -6.67
N HIS A 436 13.80 4.53 -7.45
CA HIS A 436 12.71 3.55 -7.34
C HIS A 436 11.84 3.49 -8.61
N LEU A 437 10.92 2.54 -8.63
CA LEU A 437 9.80 2.48 -9.57
C LEU A 437 8.52 2.88 -8.85
N HIS A 438 7.77 3.81 -9.41
CA HIS A 438 6.42 4.11 -8.94
C HIS A 438 5.37 3.48 -9.85
N VAL A 439 4.33 2.89 -9.25
CA VAL A 439 3.20 2.26 -9.94
C VAL A 439 1.90 2.72 -9.31
N THR A 440 1.00 3.30 -10.10
CA THR A 440 -0.37 3.58 -9.67
C THR A 440 -1.31 2.50 -10.21
N LEU A 441 -2.13 1.95 -9.32
CA LEU A 441 -3.15 0.97 -9.61
C LEU A 441 -4.55 1.59 -9.68
N SER A 442 -5.45 0.96 -10.42
CA SER A 442 -6.88 1.27 -10.38
C SER A 442 -7.73 0.06 -10.73
N GLU A 443 -8.81 -0.14 -9.98
CA GLU A 443 -9.81 -1.18 -10.23
C GLU A 443 -10.53 -1.01 -11.57
N THR A 444 -10.61 0.24 -12.06
CA THR A 444 -11.21 0.56 -13.34
C THR A 444 -10.14 0.99 -14.33
N ARG A 445 -9.66 0.05 -15.15
CA ARG A 445 -9.27 0.44 -16.52
C ARG A 445 -10.55 0.92 -17.20
N ARG A 446 -10.85 2.23 -17.11
CA ARG A 446 -11.83 2.86 -17.99
C ARG A 446 -11.45 2.44 -19.42
N LYS A 447 -12.36 1.71 -20.06
CA LYS A 447 -12.22 1.27 -21.45
C LYS A 447 -11.93 2.46 -22.35
#